data_AF-A0AAE7DHU3-F1
#
_entry.id   AF-A0AAE7DHU3-F1
#
_cell.length_a   1.000
_cell.length_b   1.000
_cell.length_c   1.000
_cell.angle_alpha   90.00
_cell.angle_beta   90.00
_cell.angle_gamma   90.00
#
_symmetry.space_group_name_H-M   'P 1'
#
loop_
_entity.id
_entity.type
_entity.pdbx_description
1 polymer ?
#
loop_
_entity_poly.entity_id
_entity_poly.type
_entity_poly.pdbx_seq_one_letter_code
_entity_poly.pdbx_strand_id
1 'polypeptide(L)'
;MKMLMTVEFPHEPFNTLVRAGKVGEIIGRVLESLKPETVYFTEQDGMRGGILLIDVQNASEIPRFSEPFFLNFQANCKFRIAMSPQDLQNAGLDALGKTWG
;
A
#
# COMPACT_ATOMS: atom_id res chain seq x y z
N MET A 1 8.33 4.28 -10.25
CA MET A 1 8.30 2.80 -10.13
C MET A 1 6.96 2.41 -9.54
N LYS A 2 6.24 1.49 -10.18
CA LYS A 2 4.95 1.02 -9.65
C LYS A 2 5.17 0.14 -8.43
N MET A 3 4.46 0.45 -7.35
CA MET A 3 4.44 -0.37 -6.15
C MET A 3 3.00 -0.65 -5.72
N LEU A 4 2.77 -1.87 -5.27
CA LEU A 4 1.60 -2.21 -4.48
C LEU A 4 1.90 -1.89 -3.02
N MET A 5 1.14 -0.96 -2.46
CA MET A 5 1.15 -0.66 -1.04
C MET A 5 -0.10 -1.27 -0.40
N THR A 6 0.12 -2.20 0.52
CA THR A 6 -0.94 -2.73 1.38
C THR A 6 -0.90 -2.01 2.72
N VAL A 7 -2.02 -1.44 3.12
CA VAL A 7 -2.24 -0.83 4.43
C VAL A 7 -3.12 -1.76 5.26
N GLU A 8 -2.71 -2.04 6.47
CA GLU A 8 -3.44 -2.87 7.44
C GLU A 8 -3.71 -2.00 8.69
N PHE A 9 -4.98 -1.76 8.99
CA PHE A 9 -5.41 -0.92 10.09
C PHE A 9 -5.64 -1.77 11.34
N PRO A 10 -4.95 -1.50 12.46
CA PRO A 10 -5.24 -2.17 13.72
C PRO A 10 -6.66 -1.83 14.18
N HIS A 11 -7.25 -2.70 15.02
CA HIS A 11 -8.59 -2.45 15.54
C HIS A 11 -8.70 -1.13 16.31
N GLU A 12 -7.67 -0.78 17.09
CA GLU A 12 -7.53 0.53 17.71
C GLU A 12 -6.21 1.17 17.24
N PRO A 13 -6.19 2.49 16.95
CA PRO A 13 -7.23 3.50 17.22
C PRO A 13 -8.36 3.56 16.17
N PHE A 14 -8.40 2.68 15.18
CA PHE A 14 -9.34 2.78 14.07
C PHE A 14 -10.82 2.73 14.51
N ASN A 15 -11.20 1.81 15.40
CA ASN A 15 -12.56 1.72 15.95
C ASN A 15 -12.95 2.99 16.71
N THR A 16 -12.03 3.57 17.48
CA THR A 16 -12.26 4.86 18.14
C THR A 16 -12.61 5.96 17.13
N LEU A 17 -11.87 6.04 16.02
CA LEU A 17 -12.14 7.02 14.96
C LEU A 17 -13.43 6.75 14.18
N VAL A 18 -13.80 5.48 14.01
CA VAL A 18 -15.09 5.06 13.44
C VAL A 18 -16.23 5.53 14.33
N ARG A 19 -16.19 5.22 15.63
CA ARG A 19 -17.22 5.64 16.60
C ARG A 19 -17.33 7.16 16.71
N ALA A 20 -16.20 7.87 16.55
CA ALA A 20 -16.16 9.33 16.54
C ALA A 20 -16.62 9.96 15.21
N GLY A 21 -16.90 9.17 14.17
CA GLY A 21 -17.31 9.67 12.85
C GLY A 21 -16.21 10.38 12.06
N LYS A 22 -14.94 10.24 12.45
CA LYS A 22 -13.80 10.98 11.87
C LYS A 22 -13.02 10.21 10.79
N VAL A 23 -13.16 8.88 10.77
CA VAL A 23 -12.31 8.01 9.94
C VAL A 23 -12.40 8.32 8.44
N GLY A 24 -13.61 8.56 7.91
CA GLY A 24 -13.82 8.82 6.48
C GLY A 24 -13.17 10.12 6.01
N GLU A 25 -13.27 11.18 6.82
CA GLU A 25 -12.63 12.47 6.55
C GLU A 25 -11.10 12.35 6.51
N ILE A 26 -10.52 11.62 7.46
CA ILE A 26 -9.07 11.41 7.53
C ILE A 26 -8.61 10.59 6.31
N ILE A 27 -9.27 9.48 5.99
CA ILE A 27 -8.93 8.66 4.81
C ILE A 27 -9.04 9.50 3.53
N GLY A 28 -10.11 10.30 3.38
CA GLY A 28 -10.28 11.19 2.23
C GLY A 28 -9.10 12.15 2.05
N ARG A 29 -8.69 12.84 3.12
CA ARG A 29 -7.52 13.73 3.11
C ARG A 29 -6.22 13.01 2.74
N VAL A 30 -6.03 11.78 3.24
CA VAL A 30 -4.87 10.96 2.89
C VAL A 30 -4.87 10.63 1.39
N LEU A 31 -5.99 10.17 0.84
CA LEU A 31 -6.09 9.82 -0.58
C LEU A 31 -5.89 11.03 -1.50
N GLU A 32 -6.43 12.19 -1.14
CA GLU A 32 -6.24 13.45 -1.88
C GLU A 32 -4.77 13.88 -1.95
N SER A 33 -4.00 13.64 -0.88
CA SER A 33 -2.57 13.96 -0.80
C SER A 33 -1.71 12.94 -1.56
N LEU A 34 -2.03 11.66 -1.43
CA LEU A 34 -1.24 10.57 -2.01
C LEU A 34 -1.47 10.40 -3.52
N LYS A 35 -2.71 10.62 -3.98
CA LYS A 35 -3.14 10.41 -5.38
C LYS A 35 -2.68 9.05 -5.95
N PRO A 36 -3.04 7.93 -5.30
CA PRO A 36 -2.79 6.61 -5.86
C PRO A 36 -3.49 6.44 -7.21
N GLU A 37 -2.93 5.60 -8.07
CA GLU A 37 -3.50 5.29 -9.38
C GLU A 37 -4.79 4.47 -9.25
N THR A 38 -4.83 3.57 -8.26
CA THR A 38 -6.00 2.75 -7.97
C THR A 38 -6.01 2.39 -6.49
N VAL A 39 -7.21 2.29 -5.91
CA VAL A 39 -7.41 1.96 -4.50
C VAL A 39 -8.54 0.95 -4.38
N TYR A 40 -8.30 -0.10 -3.61
CA TYR A 40 -9.33 -1.00 -3.14
C TYR A 40 -9.26 -1.10 -1.61
N PHE A 41 -10.41 -1.07 -0.95
CA PHE A 41 -10.50 -1.37 0.47
C PHE A 41 -11.03 -2.79 0.65
N THR A 42 -10.39 -3.56 1.52
CA THR A 42 -10.72 -4.97 1.76
C THR A 42 -10.38 -5.35 3.19
N GLU A 43 -10.78 -6.55 3.57
CA GLU A 43 -10.27 -7.24 4.75
C GLU A 43 -8.87 -7.82 4.44
N GLN A 44 -7.94 -7.71 5.39
CA GLN A 44 -6.58 -8.25 5.39
C GLN A 44 -6.28 -8.87 6.76
N ASP A 45 -6.11 -10.19 6.83
CA ASP A 45 -5.71 -10.94 8.04
C ASP A 45 -6.54 -10.63 9.32
N GLY A 46 -7.86 -10.56 9.17
CA GLY A 46 -8.84 -10.20 10.20
C GLY A 46 -9.01 -8.69 10.42
N MET A 47 -8.30 -7.84 9.68
CA MET A 47 -8.25 -6.39 9.89
C MET A 47 -8.79 -5.60 8.69
N ARG A 48 -9.17 -4.34 8.93
CA ARG A 48 -9.52 -3.45 7.81
C ARG A 48 -8.22 -3.14 7.08
N GLY A 49 -8.27 -3.06 5.76
CA GLY A 49 -7.09 -2.74 4.97
C GLY A 49 -7.40 -2.03 3.67
N GLY A 50 -6.33 -1.58 3.02
CA GLY A 50 -6.36 -0.99 1.70
C GLY A 50 -5.24 -1.55 0.84
N ILE A 51 -5.49 -1.70 -0.46
CA ILE A 51 -4.50 -2.03 -1.48
C ILE A 51 -4.45 -0.86 -2.44
N LEU A 52 -3.29 -0.21 -2.52
CA LEU A 52 -3.07 0.98 -3.33
C LEU A 52 -1.99 0.69 -4.37
N LEU A 53 -2.29 1.00 -5.63
CA LEU A 53 -1.27 1.09 -6.67
C LEU A 53 -0.70 2.51 -6.66
N ILE A 54 0.58 2.65 -6.36
CA ILE A 54 1.27 3.94 -6.24
C ILE A 54 2.46 4.00 -7.19
N ASP A 55 2.80 5.22 -7.62
CA ASP A 55 4.00 5.48 -8.40
C ASP A 55 5.05 6.19 -7.55
N VAL A 56 6.10 5.45 -7.20
CA VAL A 56 7.18 5.89 -6.33
C VAL A 56 8.37 6.30 -7.19
N GLN A 57 8.74 7.59 -7.20
CA GLN A 57 9.81 8.09 -8.06
C GLN A 57 11.19 7.70 -7.55
N ASN A 58 11.37 7.68 -6.22
CA ASN A 58 12.61 7.30 -5.57
C ASN A 58 12.35 6.71 -4.18
N ALA A 59 13.33 6.01 -3.61
CA ALA A 59 13.18 5.31 -2.33
C ALA A 59 12.85 6.25 -1.16
N SER A 60 13.23 7.53 -1.22
CA SER A 60 12.93 8.52 -0.18
C SER A 60 11.46 8.94 -0.13
N GLU A 61 10.65 8.59 -1.13
CA GLU A 61 9.21 8.85 -1.12
C GLU A 61 8.41 7.84 -0.30
N ILE A 62 9.00 6.71 0.13
CA ILE A 62 8.27 5.68 0.90
C ILE A 62 7.56 6.27 2.14
N PRO A 63 8.22 7.10 2.99
CA PRO A 63 7.54 7.76 4.10
C PRO A 63 6.39 8.66 3.68
N ARG A 64 6.47 9.33 2.51
CA ARG A 64 5.37 10.16 1.99
C ARG A 64 4.08 9.37 1.88
N PHE A 65 4.17 8.10 1.47
CA PHE A 65 3.03 7.21 1.32
C PHE A 65 2.61 6.52 2.63
N SER A 66 3.53 6.17 3.52
CA SER A 66 3.22 5.43 4.75
C SER A 66 2.89 6.30 5.97
N GLU A 67 3.59 7.42 6.17
CA GLU A 67 3.45 8.26 7.37
C GLU A 67 2.02 8.73 7.64
N PRO A 68 1.21 9.13 6.63
CA PRO A 68 -0.17 9.50 6.89
C PRO A 68 -0.98 8.36 7.53
N PHE A 69 -0.68 7.10 7.19
CA PHE A 69 -1.34 5.95 7.81
C PHE A 69 -0.76 5.61 9.19
N PHE A 70 0.56 5.75 9.36
CA PHE A 70 1.22 5.55 10.65
C PHE A 70 0.71 6.52 11.71
N LEU A 71 0.76 7.82 11.40
CA LEU A 71 0.46 8.88 12.37
C LEU A 71 -1.02 8.96 12.71
N ASN A 72 -1.92 8.72 11.74
CA ASN A 72 -3.37 8.82 11.98
C ASN A 72 -3.97 7.53 12.55
N PHE A 73 -3.44 6.36 12.17
CA PHE A 73 -4.11 5.08 12.43
C PHE A 73 -3.23 4.02 13.08
N GLN A 74 -1.93 4.28 13.31
CA GLN A 74 -0.97 3.26 13.75
C GLN A 74 -0.97 2.03 12.82
N ALA A 75 -1.22 2.26 11.53
CA ALA A 75 -1.36 1.20 10.54
C ALA A 75 0.00 0.57 10.18
N ASN A 76 -0.02 -0.67 9.71
CA ASN A 76 1.12 -1.30 9.07
C ASN A 76 1.06 -1.06 7.56
N CYS A 77 2.17 -0.67 6.94
CA CYS A 77 2.28 -0.51 5.48
C CYS A 77 3.31 -1.50 4.93
N LYS A 78 2.90 -2.32 3.95
CA LYS A 78 3.74 -3.29 3.25
C LYS A 78 3.90 -2.81 1.79
N PHE A 79 5.13 -2.65 1.32
CA PHE A 79 5.43 -2.22 -0.05
C PHE A 79 5.98 -3.38 -0.88
N ARG A 80 5.47 -3.57 -2.09
CA ARG A 80 5.94 -4.57 -3.05
C ARG A 80 6.11 -3.92 -4.42
N ILE A 81 7.24 -4.18 -5.08
CA ILE A 81 7.43 -3.76 -6.46
C ILE A 81 6.39 -4.49 -7.33
N ALA A 82 5.65 -3.73 -8.14
CA ALA A 82 4.67 -4.26 -9.06
C ALA A 82 5.30 -4.36 -10.46
N MET A 83 5.69 -5.57 -10.85
CA MET A 83 6.18 -5.83 -12.21
C MET A 83 5.01 -5.88 -13.19
N SER A 84 5.14 -5.17 -14.31
CA SER A 84 4.25 -5.33 -15.45
C SER A 84 4.51 -6.67 -16.17
N PRO A 85 3.61 -7.10 -17.07
CA PRO A 85 3.89 -8.25 -17.94
C PRO A 85 5.20 -8.09 -18.73
N GLN A 86 5.53 -6.88 -19.16
CA GLN A 86 6.78 -6.60 -19.89
C GLN A 86 8.01 -6.74 -18.99
N ASP A 87 7.93 -6.28 -17.74
CA ASP A 87 9.02 -6.44 -16.77
C ASP A 87 9.27 -7.92 -16.48
N LEU A 88 8.20 -8.71 -16.34
CA LEU A 88 8.29 -10.16 -16.12
C LEU A 88 8.92 -10.88 -17.31
N GLN A 89 8.56 -10.52 -18.54
CA GLN A 89 9.19 -11.07 -19.75
C GLN A 89 10.70 -10.80 -19.80
N ASN A 90 11.11 -9.63 -19.31
CA ASN A 90 12.52 -9.23 -19.27
C ASN A 90 13.30 -9.85 -18.09
N ALA A 91 12.65 -10.60 -17.20
CA ALA A 91 13.28 -11.14 -15.99
C ALA A 91 14.20 -12.35 -16.25
N GLY A 92 14.21 -12.91 -17.46
CA GLY A 92 15.12 -13.99 -17.85
C GLY A 92 14.90 -15.32 -17.10
N LEU A 93 13.65 -15.63 -16.74
CA LEU A 93 13.30 -16.79 -15.91
C LEU A 93 13.81 -18.12 -16.46
N ASP A 94 13.79 -18.33 -17.79
CA ASP A 94 14.29 -19.56 -18.42
C ASP A 94 15.80 -19.76 -18.18
N ALA A 95 16.58 -18.68 -18.23
CA ALA A 95 18.03 -18.74 -17.99
C ALA A 95 18.34 -18.98 -16.51
N LEU A 96 17.57 -18.36 -15.61
CA LEU A 96 17.65 -18.61 -14.17
C LEU A 96 17.31 -20.06 -13.84
N GLY A 97 16.24 -20.61 -14.44
CA GLY A 97 15.85 -22.01 -14.28
C GLY A 97 16.94 -22.99 -14.72
N LYS A 98 17.65 -22.71 -15.82
CA LYS A 98 18.80 -23.53 -16.26
C LYS A 98 20.01 -23.45 -15.34
N THR A 99 20.17 -22.34 -14.63
CA THR A 99 21.32 -22.09 -13.75
C THR A 99 21.12 -22.72 -12.37
N TRP A 100 19.87 -22.77 -11.87
CA TRP A 100 19.56 -23.13 -10.47
C TRP A 100 18.58 -24.30 -10.30
N GLY A 101 18.00 -24.81 -11.38
CA GLY A 101 17.12 -26.00 -11.36
C GLY A 101 17.89 -27.29 -11.53
#